data_AF-A0A0P7HS80-F1
#
_entry.id   AF-A0A0P7HS80-F1
#
_cell.length_a   1.000
_cell.length_b   1.000
_cell.length_c   1.000
_cell.angle_alpha   90.00
_cell.angle_beta   90.00
_cell.angle_gamma   90.00
#
_symmetry.space_group_name_H-M   'P 1'
#
loop_
_entity.id
_entity.type
_entity.pdbx_description
1 polymer ?
#
loop_
_entity_poly.entity_id
_entity_poly.type
_entity_poly.pdbx_seq_one_letter_code
_entity_poly.pdbx_strand_id
1 'polypeptide(L)'
;MTRDRSFLVALAVAPLLIGVEILVHELLHGVINVAVTGVVASCGFGPWMIQDGRLWTCYAETGVGPWNDLATPVVMAAAGVVLIHYSALIRRDGVRWGALVAGAAITLYESLYAVGALGPPMVWAQHPELSADGLDAIRAFGPAALLPGLTVCAIGFWVLVGRVTERQSSQRLLDGATDETND
;
A
#
# COMPACT_ATOMS: atom_id res chain seq x y z
N MET A 1 -13.47 -19.55 -21.97
CA MET A 1 -14.31 -19.23 -20.79
C MET A 1 -13.53 -19.09 -19.47
N THR A 2 -12.34 -19.68 -19.30
CA THR A 2 -11.57 -19.60 -18.04
C THR A 2 -10.83 -18.28 -17.83
N ARG A 3 -10.35 -17.65 -18.91
CA ARG A 3 -9.59 -16.39 -18.88
C ARG A 3 -10.43 -15.20 -18.37
N ASP A 4 -11.67 -15.08 -18.81
CA ASP A 4 -12.59 -14.01 -18.40
C ASP A 4 -12.96 -14.10 -16.92
N ARG A 5 -13.15 -15.33 -16.40
CA ARG A 5 -13.43 -15.57 -14.98
C ARG A 5 -12.24 -15.20 -14.10
N SER A 6 -11.03 -15.58 -14.50
CA SER A 6 -9.81 -15.21 -13.75
C SER A 6 -9.60 -13.69 -13.72
N PHE A 7 -9.90 -12.99 -14.82
CA PHE A 7 -9.85 -11.53 -14.86
C PHE A 7 -10.87 -10.89 -13.92
N LEU A 8 -12.14 -11.32 -13.96
CA LEU A 8 -13.18 -10.80 -13.06
C LEU A 8 -12.86 -11.03 -11.58
N VAL A 9 -12.28 -12.20 -11.24
CA VAL A 9 -11.83 -12.47 -9.88
C VAL A 9 -10.69 -11.53 -9.49
N ALA A 10 -9.70 -11.30 -10.36
CA ALA A 10 -8.62 -10.36 -10.08
C ALA A 10 -9.15 -8.94 -9.88
N LEU A 11 -10.12 -8.52 -10.72
CA LEU A 11 -10.78 -7.23 -10.66
C LEU A 11 -11.56 -7.02 -9.36
N ALA A 12 -12.09 -8.08 -8.74
CA ALA A 12 -12.76 -7.99 -7.44
C ALA A 12 -11.78 -8.10 -6.27
N VAL A 13 -10.80 -8.99 -6.36
CA VAL A 13 -9.84 -9.27 -5.28
C VAL A 13 -8.89 -8.08 -5.05
N ALA A 14 -8.39 -7.44 -6.12
CA ALA A 14 -7.44 -6.35 -5.96
C ALA A 14 -8.02 -5.15 -5.18
N PRO A 15 -9.19 -4.59 -5.55
CA PRO A 15 -9.83 -3.51 -4.78
C PRO A 15 -10.20 -3.93 -3.35
N LEU A 16 -10.62 -5.18 -3.15
CA LEU A 16 -10.93 -5.68 -1.81
C LEU A 16 -9.69 -5.66 -0.91
N LEU A 17 -8.54 -6.14 -1.41
CA LEU A 17 -7.30 -6.15 -0.67
C LEU A 17 -6.77 -4.74 -0.39
N ILE A 18 -6.92 -3.82 -1.34
CA ILE A 18 -6.60 -2.39 -1.12
C ILE A 18 -7.52 -1.79 -0.05
N GLY A 19 -8.82 -2.10 -0.07
CA GLY A 19 -9.75 -1.63 0.97
C GLY A 19 -9.42 -2.20 2.36
N VAL A 20 -9.00 -3.46 2.44
CA VAL A 20 -8.51 -4.07 3.70
C VAL A 20 -7.23 -3.39 4.16
N GLU A 21 -6.33 -3.05 3.24
CA GLU A 21 -5.09 -2.37 3.54
C GLU A 21 -5.34 -1.01 4.22
N ILE A 22 -6.25 -0.18 3.70
CA ILE A 22 -6.65 1.09 4.33
C ILE A 22 -7.09 0.88 5.78
N LEU A 23 -7.88 -0.17 6.06
CA LEU A 23 -8.32 -0.46 7.44
C LEU A 23 -7.15 -0.87 8.33
N VAL A 24 -6.18 -1.62 7.79
CA VAL A 24 -4.98 -2.05 8.53
C VAL A 24 -4.03 -0.89 8.75
N HIS A 25 -3.91 0.03 7.80
CA HIS A 25 -3.10 1.26 7.90
C HIS A 25 -3.53 2.11 9.10
N GLU A 26 -4.83 2.40 9.19
CA GLU A 26 -5.41 3.19 10.28
C GLU A 26 -5.34 2.46 11.63
N LEU A 27 -5.54 1.14 11.61
CA LEU A 27 -5.32 0.31 12.78
C LEU A 27 -3.87 0.39 13.26
N LEU A 28 -2.90 0.38 12.34
CA LEU A 28 -1.48 0.44 12.64
C LEU A 28 -1.09 1.79 13.25
N HIS A 29 -1.61 2.90 12.73
CA HIS A 29 -1.48 4.20 13.39
C HIS A 29 -1.97 4.17 14.84
N GLY A 30 -3.16 3.62 15.08
CA GLY A 30 -3.71 3.50 16.43
C GLY A 30 -2.90 2.58 17.33
N VAL A 31 -2.41 1.44 16.84
CA VAL A 31 -1.57 0.50 17.59
C VAL A 31 -0.24 1.15 17.99
N ILE A 32 0.44 1.83 17.06
CA ILE A 32 1.70 2.53 17.36
C ILE A 32 1.44 3.64 18.38
N ASN A 33 0.35 4.41 18.20
CA ASN A 33 0.01 5.48 19.13
C ASN A 33 -0.24 4.97 20.55
N VAL A 34 -1.04 3.90 20.70
CA VAL A 34 -1.30 3.27 22.00
C VAL A 34 0.00 2.71 22.61
N ALA A 35 0.85 2.09 21.80
CA ALA A 35 2.12 1.54 22.28
C ALA A 35 3.09 2.62 22.80
N VAL A 36 3.08 3.81 22.19
CA VAL A 36 3.98 4.92 22.56
C VAL A 36 3.39 5.79 23.68
N THR A 37 2.10 6.09 23.62
CA THR A 37 1.46 7.08 24.50
C THR A 37 0.58 6.47 25.60
N GLY A 38 0.19 5.20 25.46
CA GLY A 38 -0.78 4.54 26.34
C GLY A 38 -2.24 4.96 26.12
N VAL A 39 -2.51 5.81 25.12
CA VAL A 39 -3.84 6.40 24.88
C VAL A 39 -4.32 6.06 23.47
N VAL A 40 -5.61 5.71 23.36
CA VAL A 40 -6.29 5.60 22.06
C VAL A 40 -6.65 7.02 21.63
N ALA A 41 -6.23 7.41 20.43
CA ALA A 41 -6.54 8.73 19.89
C ALA A 41 -8.07 8.94 19.82
N SER A 42 -8.54 10.19 19.86
CA SER A 42 -9.96 10.55 19.84
C SER A 42 -10.71 9.99 18.62
N CYS A 43 -9.98 9.71 17.55
CA CYS A 43 -10.42 9.04 16.33
C CYS A 43 -10.56 7.51 16.40
N GLY A 44 -10.08 6.85 17.46
CA GLY A 44 -10.04 5.39 17.54
C GLY A 44 -9.04 4.77 16.54
N PHE A 45 -9.52 3.84 15.71
CA PHE A 45 -8.72 3.08 14.71
C PHE A 45 -9.23 3.29 13.28
N GLY A 46 -9.98 4.36 13.02
CA GLY A 46 -10.61 4.61 11.74
C GLY A 46 -10.06 5.85 11.03
N PRO A 47 -10.10 5.89 9.69
CA PRO A 47 -9.56 7.01 8.89
C PRO A 47 -10.39 8.29 9.03
N TRP A 48 -11.63 8.17 9.51
CA TRP A 48 -12.59 9.27 9.54
C TRP A 48 -13.31 9.35 10.88
N MET A 49 -13.55 10.58 11.30
CA MET A 49 -14.39 10.92 12.43
C MET A 49 -15.49 11.86 11.98
N ILE A 50 -16.60 11.88 12.71
CA ILE A 50 -17.64 12.88 12.53
C ILE A 50 -17.50 13.90 13.65
N GLN A 51 -17.14 15.13 13.29
CA GLN A 51 -17.03 16.25 14.22
C GLN A 51 -17.89 17.41 13.72
N ASP A 52 -18.75 17.94 14.59
CA ASP A 52 -19.71 19.01 14.27
C ASP A 52 -20.59 18.72 13.04
N GLY A 53 -21.01 17.45 12.88
CA GLY A 53 -21.86 17.00 11.78
C GLY A 53 -21.18 16.96 10.41
N ARG A 54 -19.85 17.08 10.36
CA ARG A 54 -19.05 16.96 9.13
C ARG A 54 -18.15 15.73 9.21
N LEU A 55 -17.88 15.11 8.06
CA LEU A 55 -16.85 14.08 7.95
C LEU A 55 -15.49 14.78 8.00
N TRP A 56 -14.66 14.37 8.95
CA TRP A 56 -13.27 14.80 9.07
C TRP A 56 -12.38 13.58 8.91
N THR A 57 -11.25 13.77 8.24
CA THR A 57 -10.16 12.81 8.31
C THR A 57 -9.57 12.83 9.70
N CYS A 58 -9.28 11.65 10.24
CA CYS A 58 -8.71 11.43 11.56
C CYS A 58 -7.24 11.84 11.61
N TYR A 59 -6.94 13.09 11.26
CA TYR A 59 -5.68 13.73 11.62
C TYR A 59 -5.81 14.23 13.06
N ALA A 60 -5.96 13.30 14.00
CA ALA A 60 -6.26 13.65 15.37
C ALA A 60 -5.02 14.21 16.07
N GLU A 61 -5.11 15.51 16.35
CA GLU A 61 -4.80 16.09 17.66
C GLU A 61 -3.49 15.63 18.31
N THR A 62 -2.42 16.43 18.18
CA THR A 62 -1.28 16.46 19.14
C THR A 62 -0.93 15.09 19.75
N GLY A 63 -0.56 14.10 18.94
CA GLY A 63 -0.39 12.75 19.48
C GLY A 63 0.24 11.73 18.54
N VAL A 64 -0.16 11.71 17.25
CA VAL A 64 0.53 10.87 16.26
C VAL A 64 1.86 11.56 15.93
N GLY A 65 2.94 11.03 16.50
CA GLY A 65 4.26 11.62 16.33
C GLY A 65 4.78 11.43 14.90
N PRO A 66 5.70 12.27 14.41
CA PRO A 66 6.26 12.17 13.06
C PRO A 66 6.89 10.79 12.73
N TRP A 67 7.26 10.03 13.77
CA TRP A 67 7.71 8.65 13.64
C TRP A 67 6.60 7.67 13.23
N ASN A 68 5.39 7.84 13.75
CA ASN A 68 4.23 7.02 13.41
C ASN A 68 3.81 7.31 11.96
N ASP A 69 3.78 8.60 11.58
CA ASP A 69 3.46 9.04 10.22
C ASP A 69 4.51 8.60 9.19
N LEU A 70 5.75 8.34 9.62
CA LEU A 70 6.75 7.70 8.76
C LEU A 70 6.61 6.17 8.75
N ALA A 71 6.49 5.56 9.93
CA ALA A 71 6.59 4.11 10.09
C ALA A 71 5.40 3.37 9.49
N THR A 72 4.18 3.90 9.66
CA THR A 72 2.96 3.27 9.17
C THR A 72 2.98 3.06 7.65
N PRO A 73 3.12 4.11 6.82
CA PRO A 73 3.15 3.92 5.37
C PRO A 73 4.36 3.10 4.91
N VAL A 74 5.52 3.18 5.61
CA VAL A 74 6.67 2.33 5.28
C VAL A 74 6.40 0.85 5.53
N VAL A 75 5.73 0.51 6.65
CA VAL A 75 5.34 -0.86 6.98
C VAL A 75 4.27 -1.38 6.02
N MET A 76 3.28 -0.55 5.69
CA MET A 76 2.23 -0.92 4.74
C MET A 76 2.79 -1.11 3.32
N ALA A 77 3.71 -0.25 2.88
CA ALA A 77 4.44 -0.43 1.63
C ALA A 77 5.22 -1.76 1.62
N ALA A 78 5.89 -2.11 2.73
CA ALA A 78 6.63 -3.38 2.84
C ALA A 78 5.68 -4.59 2.82
N ALA A 79 4.50 -4.49 3.43
CA ALA A 79 3.47 -5.51 3.34
C ALA A 79 2.99 -5.72 1.89
N GLY A 80 2.90 -4.63 1.11
CA GLY A 80 2.69 -4.67 -0.33
C GLY A 80 3.75 -5.51 -1.05
N VAL A 81 5.04 -5.28 -0.76
CA VAL A 81 6.16 -6.06 -1.33
C VAL A 81 6.04 -7.56 -1.01
N VAL A 82 5.72 -7.87 0.25
CA VAL A 82 5.49 -9.25 0.72
C VAL A 82 4.35 -9.89 -0.07
N LEU A 83 3.25 -9.15 -0.30
CA LEU A 83 2.12 -9.64 -1.07
C LEU A 83 2.48 -9.89 -2.55
N ILE A 84 3.28 -9.02 -3.17
CA ILE A 84 3.83 -9.24 -4.53
C ILE A 84 4.62 -10.54 -4.56
N HIS A 85 5.54 -10.72 -3.61
CA HIS A 85 6.42 -11.90 -3.54
C HIS A 85 5.60 -13.20 -3.38
N TYR A 86 4.73 -13.25 -2.38
CA TYR A 86 3.97 -14.46 -2.07
C TYR A 86 2.79 -14.73 -3.01
N SER A 87 2.40 -13.77 -3.85
CA SER A 87 1.40 -14.01 -4.91
C SER A 87 1.77 -15.23 -5.76
N ALA A 88 3.06 -15.51 -5.96
CA ALA A 88 3.56 -16.66 -6.72
C ALA A 88 3.04 -18.01 -6.20
N LEU A 89 2.81 -18.12 -4.89
CA LEU A 89 2.37 -19.36 -4.24
C LEU A 89 0.85 -19.61 -4.40
N ILE A 90 0.11 -18.62 -4.90
CA ILE A 90 -1.35 -18.72 -5.03
C ILE A 90 -1.70 -19.51 -6.29
N ARG A 91 -2.34 -20.68 -6.09
CA ARG A 91 -2.74 -21.59 -7.17
C ARG A 91 -3.88 -21.05 -8.06
N ARG A 92 -4.78 -20.25 -7.50
CA ARG A 92 -5.94 -19.71 -8.24
C ARG A 92 -5.52 -18.48 -9.03
N ASP A 93 -5.46 -18.60 -10.36
CA ASP A 93 -4.98 -17.55 -11.27
C ASP A 93 -5.57 -16.17 -10.99
N GLY A 94 -6.90 -16.03 -10.87
CA GLY A 94 -7.52 -14.74 -10.60
C GLY A 94 -7.14 -14.13 -9.25
N VAL A 95 -7.07 -14.95 -8.20
CA VAL A 95 -6.65 -14.49 -6.86
C VAL A 95 -5.18 -14.11 -6.85
N ARG A 96 -4.33 -14.88 -7.55
CA ARG A 96 -2.91 -14.57 -7.74
C ARG A 96 -2.72 -13.20 -8.40
N TRP A 97 -3.44 -12.94 -9.50
CA TRP A 97 -3.37 -11.65 -10.19
C TRP A 97 -3.93 -10.51 -9.35
N GLY A 98 -5.04 -10.75 -8.64
CA GLY A 98 -5.59 -9.78 -7.70
C GLY A 98 -4.59 -9.42 -6.60
N ALA A 99 -3.94 -10.40 -5.99
CA ALA A 99 -2.93 -10.19 -4.95
C ALA A 99 -1.68 -9.48 -5.50
N LEU A 100 -1.20 -9.85 -6.69
CA LEU A 100 -0.05 -9.18 -7.31
C LEU A 100 -0.35 -7.70 -7.59
N VAL A 101 -1.51 -7.40 -8.18
CA VAL A 101 -1.92 -6.03 -8.49
C VAL A 101 -2.14 -5.22 -7.22
N ALA A 102 -2.83 -5.79 -6.23
CA ALA A 102 -3.00 -5.13 -4.92
C ALA A 102 -1.65 -4.85 -4.27
N GLY A 103 -0.75 -5.82 -4.21
CA GLY A 103 0.58 -5.63 -3.63
C GLY A 103 1.38 -4.55 -4.33
N ALA A 104 1.34 -4.49 -5.66
CA ALA A 104 1.99 -3.44 -6.45
C ALA A 104 1.38 -2.06 -6.18
N ALA A 105 0.05 -1.97 -6.13
CA ALA A 105 -0.66 -0.73 -5.85
C ALA A 105 -0.37 -0.22 -4.43
N ILE A 106 -0.52 -1.08 -3.42
CA ILE A 106 -0.22 -0.78 -2.01
C ILE A 106 1.22 -0.30 -1.87
N THR A 107 2.19 -1.05 -2.39
CA THR A 107 3.60 -0.66 -2.31
C THR A 107 3.84 0.73 -2.87
N LEU A 108 3.24 1.04 -4.03
CA LEU A 108 3.40 2.33 -4.67
C LEU A 108 2.72 3.45 -3.88
N TYR A 109 1.45 3.28 -3.54
CA TYR A 109 0.68 4.32 -2.84
C TYR A 109 1.29 4.63 -1.48
N GLU A 110 1.57 3.62 -0.68
CA GLU A 110 2.15 3.79 0.65
C GLU A 110 3.56 4.37 0.60
N SER A 111 4.36 4.01 -0.41
CA SER A 111 5.65 4.67 -0.61
C SER A 111 5.48 6.15 -0.96
N LEU A 112 4.48 6.51 -1.76
CA LEU A 112 4.18 7.91 -2.10
C LEU A 112 3.62 8.70 -0.91
N TYR A 113 2.82 8.08 -0.05
CA TYR A 113 2.40 8.64 1.24
C TYR A 113 3.62 8.89 2.14
N ALA A 114 4.51 7.89 2.29
CA ALA A 114 5.73 8.00 3.10
C ALA A 114 6.70 9.09 2.62
N VAL A 115 6.74 9.40 1.31
CA VAL A 115 7.60 10.47 0.77
C VAL A 115 6.91 11.83 0.68
N GLY A 116 5.68 11.96 1.19
CA GLY A 116 4.91 13.20 1.14
C GLY A 116 4.48 13.62 -0.27
N ALA A 117 4.49 12.69 -1.23
CA ALA A 117 4.16 12.95 -2.64
C ALA A 117 2.70 12.66 -2.99
N LEU A 118 1.99 11.92 -2.12
CA LEU A 118 0.59 11.60 -2.27
C LEU A 118 -0.12 11.80 -0.92
N GLY A 119 -1.24 12.51 -0.96
CA GLY A 119 -2.00 12.82 0.24
C GLY A 119 -3.30 13.56 -0.08
N PRO A 120 -4.38 13.38 0.70
CA PRO A 120 -5.60 14.14 0.49
C PRO A 120 -5.33 15.64 0.64
N PRO A 121 -5.99 16.49 -0.17
CA PRO A 121 -5.93 17.93 0.04
C PRO A 121 -6.58 18.26 1.39
N MET A 122 -5.80 18.79 2.32
CA MET A 122 -6.34 19.40 3.54
C MET A 122 -6.54 20.89 3.30
N VAL A 123 -7.77 21.34 3.42
CA VAL A 123 -8.10 22.75 3.41
C VAL A 123 -7.92 23.28 4.81
N TRP A 124 -6.74 23.85 5.10
CA TRP A 124 -6.60 24.69 6.28
C TRP A 124 -7.38 25.99 6.05
N ALA A 125 -7.88 26.60 7.14
CA ALA A 125 -8.71 27.81 7.08
C ALA A 125 -8.05 29.00 6.33
N GLN A 126 -6.76 28.93 6.03
CA GLN A 126 -5.99 30.00 5.38
C GLN A 126 -5.37 29.58 4.04
N HIS A 127 -5.09 28.29 3.80
CA HIS A 127 -4.49 27.79 2.54
C HIS A 127 -4.78 26.28 2.35
N PRO A 128 -5.10 25.79 1.15
CA PRO A 128 -5.11 24.35 0.87
C PRO A 128 -3.67 23.81 0.83
N GLU A 129 -3.35 22.87 1.71
CA GLU A 129 -2.09 22.12 1.68
C GLU A 129 -2.40 20.64 1.39
N LEU A 130 -1.56 19.97 0.61
CA LEU A 130 -1.63 18.50 0.52
C LEU A 130 -1.06 17.94 1.82
N SER A 131 -1.86 17.18 2.57
CA SER A 131 -1.39 16.47 3.77
C SER A 131 -1.09 15.03 3.41
N ALA A 132 0.08 14.55 3.78
CA ALA A 132 0.54 13.19 3.60
C ALA A 132 1.33 12.80 4.84
N ASP A 133 1.22 11.56 5.31
CA ASP A 133 1.89 11.09 6.53
C ASP A 133 3.42 11.36 6.46
N GLY A 134 4.03 11.15 5.30
CA GLY A 134 5.44 11.47 5.06
C GLY A 134 5.81 12.95 5.19
N LEU A 135 4.87 13.88 4.96
CA LEU A 135 5.14 15.32 4.99
C LEU A 135 5.51 15.79 6.40
N ASP A 136 4.81 15.29 7.42
CA ASP A 136 5.07 15.66 8.82
C ASP A 136 6.39 15.04 9.30
N ALA A 137 6.71 13.81 8.86
CA ALA A 137 8.01 13.19 9.08
C ALA A 137 9.16 13.98 8.43
N ILE A 138 8.99 14.46 7.19
CA ILE A 138 10.00 15.27 6.49
C ILE A 138 10.19 16.62 7.18
N ARG A 139 9.10 17.25 7.64
CA ARG A 139 9.17 18.51 8.40
C ARG A 139 9.93 18.33 9.72
N ALA A 140 9.76 17.19 10.39
CA ALA A 140 10.39 16.91 11.68
C ALA A 140 11.85 16.41 11.59
N PHE A 141 12.14 15.50 10.66
CA PHE A 141 13.45 14.82 10.56
C PHE A 141 14.29 15.27 9.35
N GLY A 142 13.74 16.15 8.51
CA GLY A 142 14.38 16.63 7.30
C GLY A 142 14.25 15.68 6.09
N PRO A 143 14.89 16.02 4.96
CA PRO A 143 14.75 15.28 3.69
C PRO A 143 15.15 13.80 3.76
N ALA A 144 15.96 13.40 4.74
CA ALA A 144 16.36 12.01 4.92
C ALA A 144 15.17 11.09 5.28
N ALA A 145 14.06 11.66 5.80
CA ALA A 145 12.82 10.92 6.05
C ALA A 145 12.20 10.30 4.77
N LEU A 146 12.61 10.76 3.58
CA LEU A 146 12.21 10.17 2.30
C LEU A 146 12.80 8.77 2.08
N LEU A 147 13.96 8.48 2.67
CA LEU A 147 14.76 7.31 2.31
C LEU A 147 14.06 5.97 2.56
N PRO A 148 13.36 5.76 3.69
CA PRO A 148 12.62 4.52 3.91
C PRO A 148 11.56 4.25 2.84
N GLY A 149 10.73 5.26 2.52
CA GLY A 149 9.69 5.14 1.47
C GLY A 149 10.29 4.87 0.09
N LEU A 150 11.34 5.62 -0.30
CA LEU A 150 12.04 5.39 -1.57
C LEU A 150 12.68 4.01 -1.66
N THR A 151 13.24 3.52 -0.55
CA THR A 151 13.90 2.21 -0.48
C THR A 151 12.89 1.09 -0.65
N VAL A 152 11.76 1.14 0.06
CA VAL A 152 10.71 0.11 -0.07
C VAL A 152 10.09 0.16 -1.47
N CYS A 153 9.89 1.34 -2.04
CA CYS A 153 9.42 1.50 -3.43
C CYS A 153 10.37 0.82 -4.43
N ALA A 154 11.68 1.07 -4.31
CA ALA A 154 12.69 0.46 -5.19
C ALA A 154 12.74 -1.06 -5.06
N ILE A 155 12.68 -1.59 -3.82
CA ILE A 155 12.61 -3.03 -3.56
C ILE A 155 11.33 -3.62 -4.17
N GLY A 156 10.19 -2.96 -3.97
CA GLY A 156 8.92 -3.38 -4.52
C GLY A 156 8.91 -3.45 -6.04
N PHE A 157 9.46 -2.43 -6.70
CA PHE A 157 9.62 -2.42 -8.14
C PHE A 157 10.52 -3.57 -8.61
N TRP A 158 11.65 -3.80 -7.95
CA TRP A 158 12.54 -4.92 -8.25
C TRP A 158 11.83 -6.27 -8.14
N VAL A 159 11.10 -6.49 -7.05
CA VAL A 159 10.33 -7.73 -6.82
C VAL A 159 9.23 -7.87 -7.87
N LEU A 160 8.50 -6.80 -8.19
CA LEU A 160 7.47 -6.81 -9.23
C LEU A 160 8.02 -7.19 -10.60
N VAL A 161 9.15 -6.59 -11.01
CA VAL A 161 9.82 -6.90 -12.27
C VAL A 161 10.22 -8.38 -12.31
N GLY A 162 10.87 -8.89 -11.26
CA GLY A 162 11.24 -10.30 -11.16
C GLY A 162 10.03 -11.23 -11.31
N ARG A 163 8.90 -10.88 -10.69
CA ARG A 163 7.66 -11.65 -10.78
C ARG A 163 7.04 -11.66 -12.17
N VAL A 164 7.14 -10.57 -12.92
CA VAL A 164 6.62 -10.46 -14.29
C VAL A 164 7.52 -11.22 -15.28
N THR A 165 8.84 -11.16 -15.12
CA THR A 165 9.80 -11.79 -16.04
C THR A 165 9.85 -13.32 -15.91
N GLU A 166 9.81 -13.87 -14.70
CA GLU A 166 9.74 -15.34 -14.45
C GLU A 166 8.57 -16.02 -15.16
N ARG A 167 7.48 -15.28 -15.38
CA ARG A 167 6.31 -15.80 -16.11
C ARG A 167 6.57 -15.90 -17.61
N GLN A 168 7.24 -14.92 -18.19
CA GLN A 168 7.50 -14.90 -19.63
C GLN A 168 8.42 -16.06 -20.05
N SER A 169 9.41 -16.42 -19.24
CA SER A 169 10.28 -17.56 -19.51
C SER A 169 9.53 -18.90 -19.44
N SER A 170 8.69 -19.09 -18.42
CA SER A 170 7.88 -20.30 -18.26
C SER A 170 6.89 -20.50 -19.41
N GLN A 171 6.31 -19.41 -19.92
CA GLN A 171 5.32 -19.47 -21.01
C GLN A 171 5.99 -19.73 -22.37
N ARG A 172 7.15 -19.13 -22.66
CA ARG A 172 7.92 -19.43 -23.88
C ARG A 172 8.41 -20.88 -23.95
N LEU A 173 8.78 -21.46 -22.81
CA LEU A 173 9.21 -22.87 -22.75
C LEU A 173 8.05 -23.83 -23.08
N LEU A 174 6.83 -23.49 -22.66
CA LEU A 174 5.64 -24.28 -22.99
C LEU A 174 5.24 -24.12 -24.46
N ASP A 175 5.29 -22.90 -24.99
CA ASP A 175 4.93 -22.62 -26.39
C ASP A 175 5.96 -23.24 -27.36
N GLY A 176 7.27 -23.21 -27.03
CA GLY A 176 8.32 -23.84 -27.84
C GLY A 176 8.30 -25.37 -27.81
N ALA A 177 7.85 -25.97 -26.71
CA ALA A 177 7.69 -27.43 -26.61
C ALA A 177 6.48 -27.96 -27.40
N THR A 178 5.46 -27.13 -27.64
CA THR A 178 4.31 -27.51 -28.47
C THR A 178 4.59 -27.46 -29.97
N ASP A 179 5.50 -26.60 -30.43
CA ASP A 179 5.89 -26.53 -31.85
C ASP A 179 6.76 -27.71 -32.28
N GLU A 180 7.66 -28.22 -31.43
CA GLU A 180 8.52 -29.37 -31.77
C GLU A 180 7.79 -30.73 -31.80
N THR A 181 6.54 -30.80 -31.32
CA THR A 181 5.75 -32.04 -31.33
C THR A 181 4.75 -32.14 -32.48
N ASN A 182 4.69 -31.14 -33.36
CA ASN A 182 3.77 -31.09 -34.52
C ASN A 182 4.46 -31.15 -35.89
N ASP A 183 5.78 -31.37 -35.93
CA ASP A 183 6.56 -31.70 -37.13
C ASP A 183 7.00 -33.18 -37.12
#